data_AF-A0A8T3MBZ7-F1
#
_entry.id   AF-A0A8T3MBZ7-F1
#
_cell.length_a   1.000
_cell.length_b   1.000
_cell.length_c   1.000
_cell.angle_alpha   90.00
_cell.angle_beta   90.00
_cell.angle_gamma   90.00
#
_symmetry.space_group_name_H-M   'P 1'
#
loop_
_entity.id
_entity.type
_entity.pdbx_description
1 polymer ?
#
loop_
_entity_poly.entity_id
_entity_poly.type
_entity_poly.pdbx_seq_one_letter_code
_entity_poly.pdbx_strand_id
1 'polypeptide(L)' 'MTVECTGANSSNAINYRWDWGDGSIDSIGETATHVYVLPGAYTITLTVTSASGETDSAQQVVTVPS' A
#
# COMPACT_ATOMS: atom_id res chain seq x y z
N MET A 1 10.52 8.95 -7.16
CA MET A 1 9.43 8.43 -8.03
C MET A 1 8.14 8.47 -7.24
N THR A 2 7.07 9.07 -7.78
CA THR A 2 5.75 9.05 -7.14
C THR A 2 5.00 7.81 -7.59
N VAL A 3 4.43 7.09 -6.63
CA VAL A 3 3.59 5.90 -6.87
C VAL A 3 2.22 6.18 -6.30
N GLU A 4 1.20 5.93 -7.11
CA GLU A 4 -0.20 5.93 -6.69
C GLU A 4 -0.68 4.48 -6.65
N CYS A 5 -1.37 4.10 -5.57
CA CYS A 5 -1.93 2.78 -5.40
C CYS A 5 -3.39 2.88 -5.00
N THR A 6 -4.22 2.01 -5.57
CA THR A 6 -5.65 1.90 -5.27
C THR A 6 -5.96 0.46 -4.87
N GLY A 7 -6.66 0.30 -3.75
CA GLY A 7 -7.13 -1.00 -3.27
C GLY A 7 -8.27 -1.48 -4.15
N ALA A 8 -8.02 -2.45 -5.04
CA ALA A 8 -9.04 -3.00 -5.92
C ALA A 8 -9.61 -4.31 -5.34
N ASN A 9 -10.95 -4.44 -5.34
CA ASN A 9 -11.72 -5.68 -5.14
C ASN A 9 -12.00 -6.18 -3.71
N SER A 10 -12.03 -5.31 -2.70
CA SER A 10 -12.52 -5.69 -1.37
C SER A 10 -13.90 -5.08 -1.09
N SER A 11 -14.96 -5.69 -1.63
CA SER A 11 -16.36 -5.21 -1.50
C SER A 11 -16.85 -5.04 -0.05
N ASN A 12 -16.13 -5.61 0.92
CA ASN A 12 -16.46 -5.57 2.35
C ASN A 12 -15.41 -4.83 3.20
N ALA A 13 -14.35 -4.27 2.62
CA ALA A 13 -13.32 -3.57 3.38
C ALA A 13 -13.79 -2.17 3.79
N ILE A 14 -13.56 -1.85 5.06
CA ILE A 14 -13.83 -0.53 5.64
C ILE A 14 -12.55 0.25 5.93
N ASN A 15 -11.41 -0.43 6.01
CA ASN A 15 -10.10 0.18 6.24
C ASN A 15 -9.07 -0.37 5.26
N TYR A 16 -8.16 0.50 4.85
CA TYR A 16 -7.04 0.24 3.94
C TYR A 16 -5.79 0.84 4.58
N ARG A 17 -4.75 0.03 4.76
CA ARG A 17 -3.45 0.45 5.29
C ARG A 17 -2.35 0.05 4.31
N TRP A 18 -1.51 1.01 3.95
CA TRP A 18 -0.44 0.85 2.98
C TRP A 18 0.91 0.95 3.68
N ASP A 19 1.66 -0.15 3.69
CA ASP A 19 3.09 -0.17 4.03
C ASP A 19 3.88 -0.01 2.73
N TRP A 20 4.79 0.96 2.69
CA TRP A 20 5.57 1.31 1.49
C TRP A 20 6.86 0.51 1.32
N GLY A 21 7.25 -0.29 2.32
CA GLY A 21 8.44 -1.14 2.28
C GLY A 21 9.77 -0.40 2.33
N ASP A 22 9.76 0.91 2.59
CA ASP A 22 10.96 1.76 2.72
C ASP A 22 11.19 2.30 4.15
N GLY A 23 10.34 1.91 5.10
CA GLY A 23 10.38 2.37 6.49
C GLY A 23 9.65 3.70 6.74
N SER A 24 8.99 4.26 5.74
CA SER A 24 8.08 5.41 5.91
C SER A 24 6.84 5.03 6.73
N ILE A 25 6.14 6.04 7.24
CA ILE A 25 4.86 5.85 7.94
C ILE A 25 3.81 5.33 6.96
N ASP A 26 3.01 4.35 7.41
CA ASP A 26 1.90 3.79 6.65
C ASP A 26 0.88 4.86 6.23
N SER A 27 0.33 4.71 5.03
CA SER A 27 -0.79 5.54 4.56
C SER A 27 -2.13 4.84 4.81
N ILE A 28 -3.18 5.64 4.97
CA ILE A 28 -4.56 5.16 5.14
C ILE A 28 -5.46 5.65 4.00
N GLY A 29 -6.46 4.83 3.66
CA GLY A 29 -7.46 5.15 2.63
C GLY A 29 -7.40 4.23 1.44
N GLU A 30 -8.53 4.12 0.72
CA GLU A 30 -8.67 3.23 -0.44
C GLU A 30 -7.66 3.52 -1.54
N THR A 31 -7.33 4.80 -1.72
CA THR A 31 -6.24 5.27 -2.56
C THR A 31 -5.19 5.96 -1.70
N ALA A 32 -3.92 5.70 -1.97
CA ALA A 32 -2.80 6.35 -1.32
C ALA A 32 -1.68 6.66 -2.33
N THR A 33 -0.91 7.69 -2.02
CA THR A 33 0.27 8.08 -2.81
C THR A 33 1.50 8.11 -1.93
N HIS A 34 2.65 7.79 -2.52
CA HIS A 34 3.95 7.85 -1.84
C HIS A 34 5.06 8.26 -2.79
N VAL A 35 6.12 8.82 -2.21
CA VAL A 35 7.29 9.30 -2.96
C VAL A 35 8.54 8.60 -2.46
N TYR A 36 9.11 7.76 -3.31
CA TYR A 36 10.42 7.16 -3.06
C TYR A 36 11.53 8.12 -3.48
N VAL A 37 12.40 8.47 -2.53
CA VAL A 37 13.52 9.40 -2.73
C VAL A 37 14.78 8.69 -3.25
N LEU A 38 15.00 7.45 -2.81
CA LEU A 38 16.18 6.66 -3.17
C LEU A 38 15.84 5.58 -4.21
N PRO A 39 16.76 5.28 -5.14
CA PRO A 39 16.61 4.13 -6.01
C PRO A 39 16.66 2.82 -5.21
N GLY A 40 15.89 1.83 -5.66
CA GLY A 40 15.72 0.58 -4.94
C GLY A 40 14.47 -0.18 -5.36
N ALA A 41 14.37 -1.44 -4.92
CA ALA A 41 13.16 -2.23 -5.05
C ALA A 41 12.41 -2.21 -3.71
N TYR A 42 11.16 -1.75 -3.72
CA TYR A 42 10.32 -1.61 -2.54
C TYR A 42 9.11 -2.51 -2.68
N THR A 43 8.78 -3.25 -1.61
CA THR A 43 7.59 -4.11 -1.57
C THR A 43 6.48 -3.36 -0.85
N ILE A 44 5.51 -2.88 -1.60
CA ILE A 44 4.31 -2.23 -1.08
C ILE A 44 3.36 -3.32 -0.58
N THR A 45 2.88 -3.20 0.65
CA THR A 45 1.88 -4.10 1.22
C THR A 45 0.61 -3.33 1.53
N LEU A 46 -0.50 -3.69 0.87
CA LEU A 46 -1.83 -3.26 1.25
C LEU A 46 -2.40 -4.27 2.25
N THR A 47 -2.83 -3.80 3.42
CA THR A 47 -3.68 -4.55 4.35
C THR A 47 -5.07 -3.93 4.34
N VAL A 48 -6.09 -4.72 4.01
CA VAL A 48 -7.50 -4.33 4.13
C VAL A 48 -8.11 -4.93 5.38
N THR A 49 -9.10 -4.26 5.97
CA THR A 49 -9.86 -4.78 7.11
C THR A 49 -11.34 -4.61 6.86
N SER A 50 -12.12 -5.68 7.01
CA SER A 50 -13.57 -5.68 6.87
C SER A 50 -14.28 -5.18 8.13
N ALA A 51 -15.58 -4.92 8.02
CA ALA A 51 -16.41 -4.53 9.16
C ALA A 51 -16.51 -5.62 10.26
N SER A 52 -16.31 -6.90 9.90
CA SER A 52 -16.22 -8.02 10.84
C SER A 52 -14.85 -8.10 11.54
N GLY A 53 -13.89 -7.25 11.16
CA GLY A 53 -12.52 -7.27 11.67
C GLY A 53 -11.61 -8.27 10.97
N GLU A 54 -12.06 -8.92 9.90
CA GLU A 54 -11.22 -9.81 9.10
C GLU A 54 -10.23 -8.99 8.27
N THR A 55 -9.00 -9.46 8.16
CA THR A 55 -7.94 -8.78 7.43
C THR A 55 -7.47 -9.61 6.25
N ASP A 56 -7.21 -8.95 5.13
CA ASP A 56 -6.54 -9.55 3.98
C ASP A 56 -5.41 -8.64 3.51
N SER A 57 -4.43 -9.19 2.78
CA SER A 57 -3.27 -8.43 2.34
C SER A 57 -2.83 -8.77 0.93
N ALA A 58 -2.43 -7.74 0.18
CA ALA A 58 -1.84 -7.87 -1.15
C ALA A 58 -0.49 -7.16 -1.20
N GLN A 59 0.41 -7.63 -2.04
CA GLN A 59 1.75 -7.07 -2.22
C GLN A 59 2.03 -6.69 -3.67
N GLN A 60 2.77 -5.60 -3.86
CA GLN A 60 3.27 -5.15 -5.15
C GLN A 60 4.71 -4.68 -5.02
N VAL A 61 5.59 -5.16 -5.89
CA VAL A 61 6.96 -4.68 -5.96
C VAL A 61 7.04 -3.50 -6.92
N VAL A 62 7.67 -2.42 -6.47
CA VAL A 62 8.01 -1.25 -7.29
C VAL A 62 9.52 -1.07 -7.32
N THR A 63 10.06 -0.93 -8.53
CA THR A 63 11.48 -0.66 -8.74
C THR A 63 11.68 0.80 -9.12
N VAL A 64 12.41 1.54 -8.29
CA VAL A 64 12.82 2.92 -8.52
C VAL A 64 14.20 2.91 -9.18
N PRO A 65 14.33 3.36 -10.44
CA PRO A 65 15.61 3.39 -11.13
C PRO A 65 16.55 4.45 -10.51
N SER A 66 17.85 4.19 -10.62
CA SER A 66 18.94 5.13 -10.29
C SER A 66 19.00 6.31 -11.24
#